data_AF-A0A1G2ZUU2-F1
#
_entry.id   AF-A0A1G2ZUU2-F1
#
_cell.length_a   1.000
_cell.length_b   1.000
_cell.length_c   1.000
_cell.angle_alpha   90.00
_cell.angle_beta   90.00
_cell.angle_gamma   90.00
#
_symmetry.space_group_name_H-M   'P 1'
#
loop_
_entity.id
_entity.type
_entity.pdbx_description
1 polymer ?
#
loop_
_entity_poly.entity_id
_entity_poly.type
_entity_poly.pdbx_seq_one_letter_code
_entity_poly.pdbx_strand_id
1 'polypeptide(L)'
;MADFDGNTRVDFSDYAVLAEHWLQSDNPFFWCRGADLNDDGKVDFIDLDEFAGNWLAESIGGLRENSYLIIDDFESYNDLDPSDPASNRIFNTWLDGYDNPATNGAVVGYSHPPFAERNIIHGGSQSMPYFYSTFFKLSKAERAVNPPQVWTTKGAGMLSLWFYGDASNYPALMSIVLNGGPEVYHENVNALRTDTWTQWTIDIQAFTGVDLTNIHSIAICFGDRDNLQAGGQGKMFFDDIRVYHPK
;
A
#
# COMPACT_ATOMS: atom_id res chain seq x y z
N MET A 1 15.88 -5.73 13.88
CA MET A 1 16.56 -4.48 13.51
C MET A 1 17.49 -4.19 14.65
N ALA A 2 18.74 -3.96 14.33
CA ALA A 2 19.84 -3.75 15.25
C ALA A 2 19.82 -2.34 15.92
N ASP A 3 18.63 -1.77 16.14
CA ASP A 3 18.42 -0.50 16.85
C ASP A 3 17.90 -0.86 18.23
N PHE A 4 18.80 -0.85 19.20
CA PHE A 4 18.56 -1.30 20.55
C PHE A 4 18.25 -0.14 21.50
N ASP A 5 18.60 1.09 21.12
CA ASP A 5 18.34 2.28 21.93
C ASP A 5 17.07 3.04 21.52
N GLY A 6 16.45 2.66 20.40
CA GLY A 6 15.20 3.19 19.90
C GLY A 6 15.32 4.58 19.30
N ASN A 7 16.54 5.03 18.98
CA ASN A 7 16.81 6.37 18.43
C ASN A 7 16.55 6.48 16.92
N THR A 8 16.01 5.40 16.32
CA THR A 8 15.66 5.25 14.92
C THR A 8 16.84 5.12 13.96
N ARG A 9 18.05 4.88 14.45
CA ARG A 9 19.26 4.65 13.65
C ARG A 9 19.96 3.41 14.17
N VAL A 10 20.57 2.65 13.28
CA VAL A 10 21.56 1.63 13.66
C VAL A 10 22.93 2.26 13.56
N ASP A 11 23.49 2.62 14.72
CA ASP A 11 24.80 3.26 14.79
C ASP A 11 25.69 2.67 15.90
N PHE A 12 26.75 3.41 16.25
CA PHE A 12 27.70 2.97 17.27
C PHE A 12 27.07 2.80 18.66
N SER A 13 25.96 3.48 18.93
CA SER A 13 25.20 3.36 20.17
C SER A 13 24.61 1.96 20.29
N ASP A 14 24.07 1.42 19.20
CA ASP A 14 23.54 0.07 19.16
C ASP A 14 24.63 -0.99 19.12
N TYR A 15 25.72 -0.72 18.41
CA TYR A 15 26.88 -1.60 18.43
C TYR A 15 27.43 -1.76 19.85
N ALA A 16 27.40 -0.69 20.66
CA ALA A 16 27.82 -0.76 22.05
C ALA A 16 26.92 -1.70 22.89
N VAL A 17 25.61 -1.74 22.61
CA VAL A 17 24.68 -2.66 23.28
C VAL A 17 24.96 -4.10 22.86
N LEU A 18 25.16 -4.37 21.56
CA LEU A 18 25.55 -5.70 21.07
C LEU A 18 26.87 -6.16 21.67
N ALA A 19 27.86 -5.26 21.75
CA ALA A 19 29.17 -5.54 22.33
C ALA A 19 29.11 -5.78 23.85
N GLU A 20 28.24 -5.08 24.59
CA GLU A 20 28.00 -5.30 26.02
C GLU A 20 27.52 -6.73 26.31
N HIS A 21 26.77 -7.30 25.36
CA HIS A 21 26.20 -8.63 25.46
C HIS A 21 26.97 -9.71 24.69
N TRP A 22 28.14 -9.38 24.11
CA TRP A 22 28.92 -10.31 23.30
C TRP A 22 29.30 -11.60 24.02
N LEU A 23 29.06 -12.76 23.38
CA LEU A 23 29.26 -14.12 23.91
C LEU A 23 28.48 -14.43 25.19
N GLN A 24 27.48 -13.61 25.54
CA GLN A 24 26.54 -13.98 26.57
C GLN A 24 25.60 -15.07 26.03
N SER A 25 25.20 -15.94 26.94
CA SER A 25 24.20 -16.98 26.71
C SER A 25 23.20 -16.86 27.85
N ASP A 26 21.96 -16.50 27.55
CA ASP A 26 20.99 -16.14 28.58
C ASP A 26 19.81 -17.12 28.71
N ASN A 27 19.27 -17.17 29.92
CA ASN A 27 18.03 -17.84 30.31
C ASN A 27 16.86 -16.84 30.10
N PRO A 28 15.61 -17.29 29.87
CA PRO A 28 14.65 -16.82 28.86
C PRO A 28 13.93 -15.50 29.23
N PHE A 29 14.48 -14.69 30.14
CA PHE A 29 13.76 -13.55 30.73
C PHE A 29 14.18 -12.17 30.21
N PHE A 30 15.30 -12.01 29.50
CA PHE A 30 15.72 -10.68 29.01
C PHE A 30 16.46 -10.61 27.65
N TRP A 31 16.58 -11.73 26.91
CA TRP A 31 17.15 -11.82 25.54
C TRP A 31 18.35 -10.89 25.27
N CYS A 32 19.25 -10.72 26.25
CA CYS A 32 20.39 -9.80 26.13
C CYS A 32 20.02 -8.39 25.61
N ARG A 33 18.88 -7.82 26.05
CA ARG A 33 18.34 -6.53 25.57
C ARG A 33 18.06 -6.48 24.06
N GLY A 34 17.81 -7.62 23.43
CA GLY A 34 17.57 -7.75 22.00
C GLY A 34 18.84 -7.94 21.17
N ALA A 35 20.01 -8.11 21.79
CA ALA A 35 21.28 -8.33 21.10
C ALA A 35 21.42 -9.75 20.49
N ASP A 36 20.63 -10.71 20.96
CA ASP A 36 20.41 -12.00 20.29
C ASP A 36 19.38 -11.74 19.18
N LEU A 37 19.87 -11.48 17.97
CA LEU A 37 19.09 -11.04 16.82
C LEU A 37 18.46 -12.22 16.07
N ASN A 38 19.11 -13.39 16.12
CA ASN A 38 18.65 -14.60 15.45
C ASN A 38 17.79 -15.53 16.34
N ASP A 39 17.57 -15.14 17.60
CA ASP A 39 16.81 -15.83 18.64
C ASP A 39 17.35 -17.24 18.97
N ASP A 40 18.66 -17.49 18.86
CA ASP A 40 19.27 -18.81 19.12
C ASP A 40 19.72 -19.02 20.58
N GLY A 41 19.55 -18.01 21.42
CA GLY A 41 19.88 -18.02 22.84
C GLY A 41 21.32 -17.60 23.15
N LYS A 42 22.05 -17.08 22.16
CA LYS A 42 23.43 -16.59 22.29
C LYS A 42 23.60 -15.30 21.51
N VAL A 43 24.54 -14.48 21.96
CA VAL A 43 25.03 -13.33 21.16
C VAL A 43 26.38 -13.71 20.59
N ASP A 44 26.44 -14.02 19.30
CA ASP A 44 27.66 -14.45 18.62
C ASP A 44 27.83 -13.85 17.21
N PHE A 45 28.70 -14.48 16.41
CA PHE A 45 29.02 -14.00 15.07
C PHE A 45 27.82 -13.94 14.13
N ILE A 46 26.78 -14.74 14.37
CA ILE A 46 25.56 -14.69 13.56
C ILE A 46 24.81 -13.39 13.83
N ASP A 47 24.71 -12.97 15.09
CA ASP A 47 24.09 -11.69 15.46
C ASP A 47 24.92 -10.50 14.97
N LEU A 48 26.25 -10.60 15.01
CA LEU A 48 27.10 -9.56 14.45
C LEU A 48 26.96 -9.43 12.93
N ASP A 49 26.80 -10.53 12.20
CA ASP A 49 26.55 -10.52 10.76
C ASP A 49 25.19 -9.88 10.44
N GLU A 50 24.16 -10.22 11.20
CA GLU A 50 22.84 -9.59 11.09
C GLU A 50 22.88 -8.10 11.45
N PHE A 51 23.60 -7.73 12.50
CA PHE A 51 23.83 -6.34 12.89
C PHE A 51 24.52 -5.56 11.76
N ALA A 52 25.60 -6.12 11.19
CA ALA A 52 26.33 -5.50 10.09
C ALA A 52 25.46 -5.34 8.83
N GLY A 53 24.56 -6.30 8.56
CA GLY A 53 23.58 -6.19 7.48
C GLY A 53 22.60 -5.02 7.64
N ASN A 54 22.43 -4.50 8.85
CA ASN A 54 21.57 -3.37 9.19
C ASN A 54 22.35 -2.08 9.51
N TRP A 55 23.68 -2.06 9.34
CA TRP A 55 24.52 -0.92 9.73
C TRP A 55 24.13 0.38 9.00
N LEU A 56 23.93 1.46 9.75
CA LEU A 56 23.47 2.78 9.27
C LEU A 56 22.05 2.81 8.70
N ALA A 57 21.23 1.80 8.96
CA ALA A 57 19.81 1.87 8.66
C ALA A 57 19.15 2.99 9.49
N GLU A 58 18.27 3.79 8.87
CA GLU A 58 17.43 4.78 9.54
C GLU A 58 15.96 4.34 9.45
N SER A 59 15.23 4.36 10.56
CA SER A 59 13.77 4.18 10.54
C SER A 59 13.06 5.53 10.64
N ILE A 60 12.04 5.73 9.81
CA ILE A 60 11.11 6.85 9.96
C ILE A 60 9.98 6.42 10.91
N GLY A 61 10.06 6.88 12.16
CA GLY A 61 8.93 6.90 13.10
C GLY A 61 8.19 5.58 13.30
N GLY A 62 8.75 4.67 14.10
CA GLY A 62 7.98 3.61 14.77
C GLY A 62 7.37 2.52 13.89
N LEU A 63 7.56 2.55 12.57
CA LEU A 63 7.22 1.45 11.68
C LEU A 63 8.52 0.85 11.14
N ARG A 64 8.78 -0.39 11.54
CA ARG A 64 9.80 -1.27 10.96
C ARG A 64 9.71 -1.15 9.44
N GLU A 65 10.85 -0.97 8.76
CA GLU A 65 10.92 -1.09 7.29
C GLU A 65 10.55 -2.55 6.95
N ASN A 66 9.26 -2.80 6.77
CA ASN A 66 8.80 -4.01 6.15
C ASN A 66 9.35 -3.98 4.72
N SER A 67 9.91 -5.07 4.22
CA SER A 67 10.13 -5.18 2.78
C SER A 67 8.76 -5.12 2.10
N TYR A 68 8.44 -3.96 1.52
CA TYR A 68 7.20 -3.76 0.80
C TYR A 68 7.47 -3.52 -0.68
N LEU A 69 6.59 -4.06 -1.51
CA LEU A 69 6.52 -3.71 -2.93
C LEU A 69 5.58 -2.51 -3.06
N ILE A 70 6.07 -1.45 -3.71
CA ILE A 70 5.22 -0.32 -4.09
C ILE A 70 4.45 -0.73 -5.35
N ILE A 71 3.13 -0.63 -5.28
CA ILE A 71 2.28 -0.76 -6.46
C ILE A 71 2.15 0.61 -7.12
N ASP A 72 1.76 1.61 -6.32
CA ASP A 72 1.69 3.02 -6.72
C ASP A 72 1.68 3.88 -5.45
N ASP A 73 2.62 4.82 -5.35
CA ASP A 73 2.65 5.88 -4.34
C ASP A 73 2.19 7.23 -4.92
N PHE A 74 1.74 7.23 -6.19
CA PHE A 74 1.23 8.39 -6.92
C PHE A 74 2.21 9.54 -7.15
N GLU A 75 3.43 9.48 -6.64
CA GLU A 75 4.42 10.56 -6.75
C GLU A 75 5.03 10.71 -8.15
N SER A 76 4.94 9.67 -8.97
CA SER A 76 5.54 9.67 -10.31
C SER A 76 4.76 10.48 -11.36
N TYR A 77 3.51 10.87 -11.06
CA TYR A 77 2.63 11.54 -12.03
C TYR A 77 2.94 13.04 -12.15
N ASN A 78 2.78 13.59 -13.35
CA ASN A 78 3.10 14.98 -13.66
C ASN A 78 2.08 15.64 -14.61
N ASP A 79 2.19 16.96 -14.74
CA ASP A 79 1.29 17.81 -15.50
C ASP A 79 1.82 18.19 -16.89
N LEU A 80 2.86 17.50 -17.37
CA LEU A 80 3.52 17.84 -18.63
C LEU A 80 2.57 17.68 -19.81
N ASP A 81 2.81 18.45 -20.87
CA ASP A 81 2.10 18.34 -22.15
C ASP A 81 2.20 16.90 -22.70
N PRO A 82 1.16 16.32 -23.32
CA PRO A 82 1.23 14.91 -23.69
C PRO A 82 2.19 14.65 -24.86
N SER A 83 2.68 15.70 -25.54
CA SER A 83 3.75 15.57 -26.52
C SER A 83 5.15 15.52 -25.89
N ASP A 84 5.29 15.82 -24.59
CA ASP A 84 6.54 15.69 -23.86
C ASP A 84 6.85 14.20 -23.60
N PRO A 85 8.04 13.69 -23.98
CA PRO A 85 8.40 12.29 -23.74
C PRO A 85 8.48 11.90 -22.26
N ALA A 86 8.58 12.86 -21.33
CA ALA A 86 8.55 12.62 -19.89
C ALA A 86 7.14 12.75 -19.29
N SER A 87 6.11 12.99 -20.10
CA SER A 87 4.72 13.08 -19.63
C SER A 87 4.27 11.76 -19.02
N ASN A 88 3.84 11.82 -17.75
CA ASN A 88 3.30 10.69 -17.02
C ASN A 88 2.01 11.12 -16.31
N ARG A 89 0.87 11.02 -16.99
CA ARG A 89 -0.41 11.50 -16.46
C ARG A 89 -1.18 10.34 -15.84
N ILE A 90 -1.74 10.57 -14.65
CA ILE A 90 -2.37 9.52 -13.84
C ILE A 90 -3.48 8.74 -14.59
N PHE A 91 -4.32 9.41 -15.37
CA PHE A 91 -5.40 8.78 -16.15
C PHE A 91 -4.92 8.00 -17.38
N ASN A 92 -3.65 8.13 -17.79
CA ASN A 92 -3.07 7.25 -18.80
C ASN A 92 -2.61 5.92 -18.20
N THR A 93 -2.40 5.88 -16.88
CA THR A 93 -1.91 4.70 -16.15
C THR A 93 -3.05 3.95 -15.46
N TRP A 94 -3.99 4.67 -14.87
CA TRP A 94 -5.22 4.12 -14.29
C TRP A 94 -6.35 4.23 -15.32
N LEU A 95 -6.61 3.12 -16.01
CA LEU A 95 -7.68 3.01 -17.01
C LEU A 95 -9.04 3.02 -16.32
N ASP A 96 -9.88 3.98 -16.66
CA ASP A 96 -11.14 4.24 -15.98
C ASP A 96 -12.34 4.20 -16.96
N GLY A 97 -13.44 4.88 -16.60
CA GLY A 97 -14.66 4.96 -17.38
C GLY A 97 -14.79 6.20 -18.25
N TYR A 98 -13.77 7.06 -18.36
CA TYR A 98 -13.89 8.35 -19.05
C TYR A 98 -14.36 8.21 -20.50
N ASP A 99 -13.76 7.27 -21.25
CA ASP A 99 -14.15 6.99 -22.64
C ASP A 99 -15.42 6.12 -22.76
N ASN A 100 -15.84 5.47 -21.66
CA ASN A 100 -16.99 4.55 -21.63
C ASN A 100 -17.93 4.81 -20.43
N PRO A 101 -18.44 6.04 -20.25
CA PRO A 101 -19.13 6.44 -19.02
C PRO A 101 -20.51 5.80 -18.85
N ALA A 102 -21.03 5.18 -19.91
CA ALA A 102 -22.29 4.44 -19.89
C ALA A 102 -22.18 3.11 -19.11
N THR A 103 -20.99 2.49 -19.10
CA THR A 103 -20.77 1.16 -18.50
C THR A 103 -19.79 1.18 -17.34
N ASN A 104 -18.93 2.20 -17.24
CA ASN A 104 -18.00 2.39 -16.14
C ASN A 104 -18.18 3.79 -15.54
N GLY A 105 -18.47 3.87 -14.23
CA GLY A 105 -18.70 5.13 -13.53
C GLY A 105 -17.46 5.80 -12.96
N ALA A 106 -16.28 5.23 -13.15
CA ALA A 106 -15.02 5.77 -12.62
C ALA A 106 -14.44 6.87 -13.48
N VAL A 107 -13.86 7.89 -12.84
CA VAL A 107 -12.94 8.84 -13.44
C VAL A 107 -11.78 9.09 -12.48
N VAL A 108 -10.55 8.89 -12.92
CA VAL A 108 -9.32 9.12 -12.14
C VAL A 108 -8.65 10.40 -12.60
N GLY A 109 -8.16 11.19 -11.64
CA GLY A 109 -7.52 12.46 -11.94
C GLY A 109 -8.51 13.61 -12.14
N TYR A 110 -8.01 14.84 -12.08
CA TYR A 110 -8.77 16.02 -12.47
C TYR A 110 -8.77 16.22 -13.98
N SER A 111 -9.76 16.96 -14.49
CA SER A 111 -9.84 17.31 -15.91
C SER A 111 -8.82 18.36 -16.36
N HIS A 112 -8.18 19.05 -15.41
CA HIS A 112 -7.18 20.09 -15.66
C HIS A 112 -6.02 19.96 -14.66
N PRO A 113 -4.79 20.33 -15.02
CA PRO A 113 -3.66 20.37 -14.10
C PRO A 113 -3.91 21.21 -12.84
N PRO A 114 -3.42 20.78 -11.66
CA PRO A 114 -2.71 19.53 -11.45
C PRO A 114 -3.64 18.32 -11.61
N PHE A 115 -3.19 17.26 -12.30
CA PHE A 115 -4.05 16.10 -12.56
C PHE A 115 -4.23 15.21 -11.32
N ALA A 116 -3.25 15.20 -10.42
CA ALA A 116 -3.34 14.59 -9.09
C ALA A 116 -3.70 15.65 -8.02
N GLU A 117 -4.20 15.21 -6.86
CA GLU A 117 -4.54 16.10 -5.74
C GLU A 117 -3.29 16.49 -4.95
N ARG A 118 -3.18 17.76 -4.57
CA ARG A 118 -1.99 18.34 -3.91
C ARG A 118 -2.27 18.94 -2.52
N ASN A 119 -3.51 18.85 -2.05
CA ASN A 119 -3.91 19.39 -0.74
C ASN A 119 -4.35 18.30 0.23
N ILE A 120 -5.01 17.25 -0.26
CA ILE A 120 -5.42 16.09 0.51
C ILE A 120 -4.46 14.96 0.17
N ILE A 121 -3.40 14.84 0.95
CA ILE A 121 -2.25 13.94 0.71
C ILE A 121 -2.01 13.11 1.96
N HIS A 122 -1.70 11.82 1.82
CA HIS A 122 -1.30 10.98 2.94
C HIS A 122 0.24 10.97 3.08
N GLY A 123 0.93 10.64 2.00
CA GLY A 123 2.38 10.59 1.91
C GLY A 123 2.90 11.38 0.71
N GLY A 124 4.15 11.83 0.75
CA GLY A 124 4.76 12.51 -0.40
C GLY A 124 4.15 13.89 -0.71
N SER A 125 3.82 14.13 -1.98
CA SER A 125 3.41 15.42 -2.54
C SER A 125 2.08 15.42 -3.27
N GLN A 126 1.50 14.24 -3.54
CA GLN A 126 0.21 14.16 -4.22
C GLN A 126 -0.52 12.84 -3.94
N SER A 127 -1.85 12.85 -4.10
CA SER A 127 -2.68 11.64 -4.02
C SER A 127 -3.55 11.49 -5.25
N MET A 128 -4.13 10.30 -5.46
CA MET A 128 -5.05 10.04 -6.57
C MET A 128 -6.47 10.49 -6.22
N PRO A 129 -7.04 11.51 -6.90
CA PRO A 129 -8.47 11.75 -6.85
C PRO A 129 -9.20 10.73 -7.73
N TYR A 130 -10.23 10.09 -7.15
CA TYR A 130 -11.09 9.11 -7.80
C TYR A 130 -12.54 9.55 -7.66
N PHE A 131 -13.20 9.79 -8.79
CA PHE A 131 -14.64 10.04 -8.85
C PHE A 131 -15.37 8.75 -9.22
N TYR A 132 -16.44 8.43 -8.50
CA TYR A 132 -17.26 7.25 -8.78
C TYR A 132 -18.72 7.61 -9.00
N SER A 133 -19.41 6.82 -9.81
CA SER A 133 -20.85 6.83 -10.00
C SER A 133 -21.35 5.40 -10.08
N THR A 134 -22.15 4.97 -9.11
CA THR A 134 -22.73 3.61 -9.05
C THR A 134 -24.14 3.54 -9.61
N PHE A 135 -24.57 4.55 -10.39
CA PHE A 135 -25.91 4.57 -10.98
C PHE A 135 -26.02 3.55 -12.12
N PHE A 136 -26.50 2.34 -11.80
CA PHE A 136 -26.64 1.18 -12.70
C PHE A 136 -25.34 0.76 -13.38
N LYS A 137 -24.19 0.99 -12.74
CA LYS A 137 -22.87 0.63 -13.26
C LYS A 137 -21.86 0.43 -12.14
N LEU A 138 -20.82 -0.34 -12.42
CA LEU A 138 -19.62 -0.42 -11.60
C LEU A 138 -18.73 0.77 -11.93
N SER A 139 -18.11 1.39 -10.92
CA SER A 139 -16.99 2.32 -11.15
C SER A 139 -15.70 1.55 -10.93
N LYS A 140 -14.93 1.27 -11.99
CA LYS A 140 -13.65 0.56 -11.92
C LYS A 140 -12.54 1.46 -12.48
N ALA A 141 -11.46 1.67 -11.73
CA ALA A 141 -10.20 2.12 -12.30
C ALA A 141 -9.13 1.03 -12.11
N GLU A 142 -8.42 0.70 -13.18
CA GLU A 142 -7.49 -0.42 -13.25
C GLU A 142 -6.12 0.02 -13.73
N ARG A 143 -5.08 -0.42 -13.02
CA ARG A 143 -3.69 -0.17 -13.36
C ARG A 143 -2.99 -1.49 -13.68
N ALA A 144 -2.23 -1.49 -14.76
CA ALA A 144 -1.31 -2.59 -15.07
C ALA A 144 -0.11 -2.57 -14.12
N VAL A 145 0.29 -3.75 -13.64
CA VAL A 145 1.50 -3.97 -12.85
C VAL A 145 2.55 -4.57 -13.79
N ASN A 146 3.53 -3.75 -14.19
CA ASN A 146 4.54 -4.13 -15.17
C ASN A 146 5.95 -3.74 -14.68
N PRO A 147 6.89 -4.70 -14.55
CA PRO A 147 6.71 -6.14 -14.76
C PRO A 147 5.73 -6.77 -13.76
N PRO A 148 5.11 -7.91 -14.09
CA PRO A 148 4.27 -8.63 -13.13
C PRO A 148 5.03 -8.93 -11.83
N GLN A 149 4.34 -8.79 -10.71
CA GLN A 149 4.91 -8.97 -9.38
C GLN A 149 4.57 -10.34 -8.81
N VAL A 150 5.51 -10.88 -8.03
CA VAL A 150 5.34 -12.12 -7.25
C VAL A 150 5.02 -11.72 -5.82
N TRP A 151 3.80 -11.98 -5.37
CA TRP A 151 3.35 -11.66 -4.00
C TRP A 151 3.45 -12.85 -3.04
N THR A 152 3.75 -14.05 -3.53
CA THR A 152 3.92 -15.24 -2.69
C THR A 152 5.25 -15.21 -1.95
N THR A 153 5.22 -15.03 -0.63
CA THR A 153 6.28 -15.52 0.26
C THR A 153 5.72 -16.61 1.18
N LYS A 154 6.61 -17.30 1.92
CA LYS A 154 6.35 -18.49 2.75
C LYS A 154 5.45 -18.20 3.99
N GLY A 155 4.42 -17.37 3.87
CA GLY A 155 3.53 -16.93 4.93
C GLY A 155 2.67 -15.75 4.47
N ALA A 156 1.64 -15.39 5.24
CA ALA A 156 0.63 -14.37 4.96
C ALA A 156 1.16 -12.95 4.60
N GLY A 157 1.00 -12.52 3.35
CA GLY A 157 1.23 -11.13 2.94
C GLY A 157 0.00 -10.25 3.09
N MET A 158 0.21 -8.93 3.11
CA MET A 158 -0.87 -7.95 3.22
C MET A 158 -0.79 -6.92 2.10
N LEU A 159 -1.87 -6.75 1.36
CA LEU A 159 -2.07 -5.56 0.53
C LEU A 159 -2.55 -4.42 1.43
N SER A 160 -1.98 -3.25 1.25
CA SER A 160 -2.34 -2.02 1.95
C SER A 160 -2.61 -0.91 0.95
N LEU A 161 -3.59 -0.07 1.27
CA LEU A 161 -3.84 1.18 0.59
C LEU A 161 -4.42 2.19 1.58
N TRP A 162 -4.08 3.45 1.41
CA TRP A 162 -4.67 4.53 2.18
C TRP A 162 -5.80 5.18 1.39
N PHE A 163 -6.90 5.49 2.07
CA PHE A 163 -8.02 6.16 1.46
C PHE A 163 -8.53 7.31 2.33
N TYR A 164 -9.13 8.30 1.66
CA TYR A 164 -9.82 9.43 2.27
C TYR A 164 -11.12 9.65 1.50
N GLY A 165 -12.24 9.72 2.22
CA GLY A 165 -13.58 9.97 1.68
C GLY A 165 -14.15 11.32 2.07
N ASP A 166 -15.45 11.47 1.93
CA ASP A 166 -16.17 12.70 2.26
C ASP A 166 -17.50 12.33 2.92
N ALA A 167 -17.86 12.96 4.02
CA ALA A 167 -19.11 12.67 4.74
C ALA A 167 -20.37 12.79 3.85
N SER A 168 -20.30 13.59 2.77
CA SER A 168 -21.38 13.76 1.79
C SER A 168 -21.44 12.68 0.71
N ASN A 169 -20.44 11.80 0.61
CA ASN A 169 -20.40 10.73 -0.38
C ASN A 169 -21.63 9.82 -0.28
N TYR A 170 -22.14 9.40 -1.45
CA TYR A 170 -23.18 8.38 -1.49
C TYR A 170 -22.59 7.01 -1.13
N PRO A 171 -23.15 6.25 -0.16
CA PRO A 171 -22.60 4.96 0.24
C PRO A 171 -22.57 3.98 -0.94
N ALA A 172 -21.44 3.29 -1.11
CA ALA A 172 -21.28 2.22 -2.08
C ALA A 172 -20.29 1.19 -1.53
N LEU A 173 -20.36 -0.03 -2.03
CA LEU A 173 -19.33 -1.03 -1.73
C LEU A 173 -18.02 -0.59 -2.38
N MET A 174 -16.92 -0.61 -1.63
CA MET A 174 -15.57 -0.42 -2.15
C MET A 174 -14.86 -1.78 -2.19
N SER A 175 -14.18 -2.09 -3.30
CA SER A 175 -13.48 -3.36 -3.45
C SER A 175 -12.17 -3.23 -4.22
N ILE A 176 -11.29 -4.22 -4.04
CA ILE A 176 -10.10 -4.44 -4.87
C ILE A 176 -10.30 -5.68 -5.73
N VAL A 177 -9.80 -5.63 -6.95
CA VAL A 177 -9.74 -6.76 -7.88
C VAL A 177 -8.30 -6.91 -8.37
N LEU A 178 -7.77 -8.12 -8.34
CA LEU A 178 -6.48 -8.46 -8.93
C LEU A 178 -6.69 -9.33 -10.16
N ASN A 179 -5.94 -9.05 -11.24
CA ASN A 179 -5.94 -9.87 -12.46
C ASN A 179 -7.34 -10.18 -13.02
N GLY A 180 -8.30 -9.26 -12.87
CA GLY A 180 -9.69 -9.46 -13.29
C GLY A 180 -10.48 -10.51 -12.49
N GLY A 181 -9.96 -10.98 -11.36
CA GLY A 181 -10.59 -11.98 -10.50
C GLY A 181 -11.80 -11.48 -9.70
N PRO A 182 -12.18 -12.21 -8.63
CA PRO A 182 -13.27 -11.82 -7.74
C PRO A 182 -13.00 -10.51 -6.99
N GLU A 183 -14.09 -9.84 -6.59
CA GLU A 183 -14.02 -8.60 -5.78
C GLU A 183 -13.78 -8.94 -4.31
N VAL A 184 -12.75 -8.32 -3.73
CA VAL A 184 -12.50 -8.31 -2.28
C VAL A 184 -13.00 -7.00 -1.70
N TYR A 185 -14.07 -7.06 -0.92
CA TYR A 185 -14.78 -5.91 -0.40
C TYR A 185 -14.18 -5.37 0.90
N HIS A 186 -14.22 -4.04 1.05
CA HIS A 186 -13.95 -3.38 2.32
C HIS A 186 -15.07 -3.71 3.32
N GLU A 187 -14.72 -4.10 4.54
CA GLU A 187 -15.65 -4.58 5.57
C GLU A 187 -16.54 -3.47 6.15
N ASN A 188 -16.02 -2.25 6.27
CA ASN A 188 -16.79 -1.07 6.66
C ASN A 188 -17.64 -0.51 5.50
N VAL A 189 -18.95 -0.71 5.58
CA VAL A 189 -19.95 -0.18 4.61
C VAL A 189 -20.00 1.37 4.52
N ASN A 190 -19.41 2.06 5.49
CA ASN A 190 -19.32 3.52 5.52
C ASN A 190 -17.92 4.05 5.16
N ALA A 191 -17.00 3.21 4.67
CA ALA A 191 -15.62 3.60 4.38
C ALA A 191 -15.54 4.90 3.53
N LEU A 192 -16.43 5.04 2.54
CA LEU A 192 -16.46 6.19 1.62
C LEU A 192 -16.80 7.53 2.29
N ARG A 193 -17.32 7.51 3.51
CA ARG A 193 -17.68 8.70 4.29
C ARG A 193 -16.65 9.07 5.35
N THR A 194 -15.50 8.42 5.33
CA THR A 194 -14.41 8.67 6.28
C THR A 194 -13.58 9.84 5.79
N ASP A 195 -13.79 11.03 6.35
CA ASP A 195 -13.08 12.27 6.02
C ASP A 195 -11.74 12.42 6.76
N THR A 196 -11.06 11.30 6.97
CA THR A 196 -9.69 11.22 7.49
C THR A 196 -8.96 10.07 6.80
N TRP A 197 -7.66 10.24 6.58
CA TRP A 197 -6.84 9.17 6.03
C TRP A 197 -6.92 7.92 6.89
N THR A 198 -7.31 6.83 6.25
CA THR A 198 -7.51 5.53 6.89
C THR A 198 -6.82 4.46 6.06
N GLN A 199 -6.06 3.61 6.73
CA GLN A 199 -5.42 2.47 6.09
C GLN A 199 -6.45 1.35 5.93
N TRP A 200 -6.55 0.80 4.72
CA TRP A 200 -7.20 -0.47 4.48
C TRP A 200 -6.15 -1.55 4.26
N THR A 201 -6.21 -2.61 5.06
CA THR A 201 -5.31 -3.76 4.95
C THR A 201 -6.10 -5.01 4.59
N ILE A 202 -5.61 -5.75 3.61
CA ILE A 202 -6.25 -6.94 3.05
C ILE A 202 -5.23 -8.08 3.11
N ASP A 203 -5.59 -9.21 3.73
CA ASP A 203 -4.81 -10.44 3.61
C ASP A 203 -4.81 -10.87 2.13
N ILE A 204 -3.63 -11.06 1.53
CA ILE A 204 -3.54 -11.44 0.10
C ILE A 204 -4.23 -12.78 -0.19
N GLN A 205 -4.46 -13.62 0.83
CA GLN A 205 -5.24 -14.86 0.70
C GLN A 205 -6.73 -14.62 0.46
N ALA A 206 -7.25 -13.40 0.68
CA ALA A 206 -8.62 -13.03 0.35
C ALA A 206 -8.89 -13.07 -1.16
N PHE A 207 -7.86 -12.96 -2.01
CA PHE A 207 -7.95 -13.01 -3.46
C PHE A 207 -8.02 -14.46 -3.97
N THR A 208 -9.07 -15.20 -3.57
CA THR A 208 -9.23 -16.61 -3.93
C THR A 208 -9.27 -16.81 -5.44
N GLY A 209 -8.48 -17.76 -5.95
CA GLY A 209 -8.43 -18.08 -7.39
C GLY A 209 -7.53 -17.18 -8.23
N VAL A 210 -6.87 -16.18 -7.62
CA VAL A 210 -5.84 -15.37 -8.29
C VAL A 210 -4.47 -16.02 -8.14
N ASP A 211 -3.70 -16.08 -9.23
CA ASP A 211 -2.29 -16.49 -9.20
C ASP A 211 -1.43 -15.35 -8.61
N LEU A 212 -1.18 -15.43 -7.31
CA LEU A 212 -0.37 -14.45 -6.57
C LEU A 212 1.13 -14.49 -6.95
N THR A 213 1.57 -15.43 -7.79
CA THR A 213 2.93 -15.43 -8.35
C THR A 213 3.06 -14.57 -9.60
N ASN A 214 1.94 -14.05 -10.13
CA ASN A 214 1.90 -13.35 -11.41
C ASN A 214 0.86 -12.22 -11.39
N ILE A 215 1.01 -11.27 -10.47
CA ILE A 215 0.13 -10.09 -10.39
C ILE A 215 0.53 -9.08 -11.45
N HIS A 216 -0.36 -8.86 -12.41
CA HIS A 216 -0.14 -7.96 -13.55
C HIS A 216 -1.21 -6.87 -13.68
N SER A 217 -2.24 -6.87 -12.81
CA SER A 217 -3.18 -5.76 -12.69
C SER A 217 -3.81 -5.68 -11.31
N ILE A 218 -4.15 -4.45 -10.93
CA ILE A 218 -4.94 -4.11 -9.75
C ILE A 218 -6.03 -3.13 -10.17
N ALA A 219 -7.23 -3.29 -9.64
CA ALA A 219 -8.31 -2.35 -9.83
C ALA A 219 -8.97 -1.97 -8.50
N ILE A 220 -9.33 -0.69 -8.39
CA ILE A 220 -10.17 -0.15 -7.32
C ILE A 220 -11.57 0.01 -7.89
N CYS A 221 -12.56 -0.51 -7.16
CA CYS A 221 -13.93 -0.62 -7.61
C CYS A 221 -14.90 0.03 -6.61
N PHE A 222 -15.99 0.61 -7.13
CA PHE A 222 -17.16 1.00 -6.37
C PHE A 222 -18.45 0.46 -7.00
N GLY A 223 -19.29 -0.13 -6.15
CA GLY A 223 -20.51 -0.83 -6.55
C GLY A 223 -20.38 -2.35 -6.44
N ASP A 224 -21.41 -3.04 -6.89
CA ASP A 224 -21.49 -4.50 -6.92
C ASP A 224 -21.57 -4.92 -8.39
N ARG A 225 -20.53 -5.62 -8.88
CA ARG A 225 -20.44 -6.03 -10.30
C ARG A 225 -21.60 -6.94 -10.72
N ASP A 226 -22.08 -7.78 -9.81
CA ASP A 226 -23.08 -8.82 -10.10
C ASP A 226 -24.50 -8.33 -9.85
N ASN A 227 -24.66 -7.16 -9.23
CA ASN A 227 -25.95 -6.59 -8.86
C ASN A 227 -25.95 -5.06 -9.03
N LEU A 228 -25.98 -4.62 -10.29
CA LEU A 228 -26.07 -3.21 -10.65
C LEU A 228 -27.44 -2.62 -10.25
N GLN A 229 -27.44 -1.62 -9.39
CA GLN A 229 -28.64 -0.98 -8.86
C GLN A 229 -28.62 0.53 -9.07
N ALA A 230 -29.74 1.19 -8.79
CA ALA A 230 -29.72 2.64 -8.61
C ALA A 230 -28.73 2.97 -7.48
N GLY A 231 -27.84 3.91 -7.75
CA GLY A 231 -26.78 4.31 -6.84
C GLY A 231 -26.60 5.81 -6.83
N GLY A 232 -25.45 6.25 -6.36
CA GLY A 232 -25.09 7.66 -6.33
C GLY A 232 -23.65 7.86 -6.74
N GLN A 233 -23.07 8.96 -6.29
CA GLN A 233 -21.74 9.36 -6.68
C GLN A 233 -20.99 9.93 -5.48
N GLY A 234 -19.68 10.06 -5.66
CA GLY A 234 -18.80 10.66 -4.69
C GLY A 234 -17.39 10.80 -5.22
N LYS A 235 -16.52 11.33 -4.36
CA LYS A 235 -15.11 11.49 -4.61
C LYS A 235 -14.32 10.90 -3.46
N MET A 236 -13.33 10.10 -3.80
CA MET A 236 -12.38 9.48 -2.88
C MET A 236 -10.98 9.94 -3.25
N PHE A 237 -10.06 9.87 -2.30
CA PHE A 237 -8.64 9.99 -2.55
C PHE A 237 -7.94 8.71 -2.11
N PHE A 238 -6.91 8.33 -2.85
CA PHE A 238 -6.11 7.15 -2.58
C PHE A 238 -4.64 7.49 -2.59
N ASP A 239 -3.91 6.82 -1.71
CA ASP A 239 -2.48 7.00 -1.58
C ASP A 239 -1.80 5.69 -1.13
N ASP A 240 -0.49 5.59 -1.33
CA ASP A 240 0.38 4.56 -0.73
C ASP A 240 -0.14 3.11 -0.89
N ILE A 241 -0.27 2.64 -2.13
CA ILE A 241 -0.64 1.24 -2.40
C ILE A 241 0.61 0.36 -2.33
N ARG A 242 0.65 -0.53 -1.34
CA ARG A 242 1.83 -1.33 -0.99
C ARG A 242 1.47 -2.77 -0.68
N VAL A 243 2.37 -3.69 -0.96
CA VAL A 243 2.27 -5.10 -0.53
C VAL A 243 3.37 -5.41 0.44
N TYR A 244 2.99 -5.85 1.63
CA TYR A 244 3.89 -6.24 2.71
C TYR A 244 4.05 -7.75 2.71
N HIS A 245 5.31 -8.19 2.71
CA HIS A 245 5.63 -9.61 2.91
C HIS A 245 5.86 -9.88 4.41
N PRO A 246 5.38 -11.01 4.94
CA PRO A 246 5.81 -11.45 6.25
C PRO A 246 7.26 -11.91 6.16
N LYS A 247 7.94 -11.79 7.30
CA LYS A 247 9.30 -12.30 7.49
C LYS A 247 9.33 -13.83 7.42
#